data_AF-A0AB73RNE6-F1
#
_entry.id   AF-A0AB73RNE6-F1
#
_cell.length_a   1.000
_cell.length_b   1.000
_cell.length_c   1.000
_cell.angle_alpha   90.00
_cell.angle_beta   90.00
_cell.angle_gamma   90.00
#
_symmetry.space_group_name_H-M   'P 1'
#
loop_
_entity.id
_entity.type
_entity.pdbx_description
1 polymer ?
#
loop_
_entity_poly.entity_id
_entity_poly.type
_entity_poly.pdbx_seq_one_letter_code
_entity_poly.pdbx_strand_id
1 'polypeptide(L)'
;MIEALLVATGGFFGAITRFAISNWFKKRNKTAFPIATFLINITGAFLLGYIIGNGVTTGWQLLLGTGFMGAFTTFSTFKLESIQLFNRKNFGILFLYLSATYIIGLLFAFLGMKLGGI
;
A
#
# COMPACT_ATOMS: atom_id res chain seq x y z
N MET A 1 -23.01 -3.87 13.16
CA MET A 1 -22.38 -5.22 13.04
C MET A 1 -22.00 -5.56 11.61
N ILE A 2 -22.88 -5.39 10.61
CA ILE A 2 -22.58 -5.68 9.20
C ILE A 2 -21.37 -4.88 8.67
N GLU A 3 -21.28 -3.59 8.99
CA GLU A 3 -20.14 -2.75 8.59
C GLU A 3 -18.79 -3.28 9.10
N ALA A 4 -18.74 -3.68 10.38
CA ALA A 4 -17.54 -4.27 10.98
C ALA A 4 -17.17 -5.60 10.31
N LEU A 5 -18.16 -6.40 9.89
CA LEU A 5 -17.91 -7.62 9.13
C LEU A 5 -17.31 -7.32 7.76
N LEU A 6 -17.81 -6.29 7.05
CA LEU A 6 -17.23 -5.88 5.76
C LEU A 6 -15.77 -5.45 5.91
N VAL A 7 -15.47 -4.62 6.92
CA VAL A 7 -14.10 -4.19 7.23
C VAL A 7 -13.23 -5.38 7.62
N ALA A 8 -13.73 -6.30 8.45
CA ALA A 8 -13.00 -7.49 8.87
C ALA A 8 -12.69 -8.44 7.70
N THR A 9 -13.67 -8.69 6.82
CA THR A 9 -13.49 -9.51 5.62
C THR A 9 -12.48 -8.87 4.68
N GLY A 10 -12.62 -7.57 4.38
CA GLY A 10 -11.65 -6.84 3.57
C GLY A 10 -10.26 -6.89 4.18
N GLY A 11 -10.15 -6.62 5.48
CA GLY A 11 -8.90 -6.62 6.23
C GLY A 11 -8.19 -7.97 6.22
N PHE A 12 -8.93 -9.06 6.39
CA PHE A 12 -8.41 -10.43 6.31
C PHE A 12 -7.75 -10.69 4.95
N PHE A 13 -8.47 -10.42 3.86
CA PHE A 13 -7.93 -10.63 2.52
C PHE A 13 -6.79 -9.67 2.19
N GLY A 14 -6.89 -8.39 2.56
CA GLY A 14 -5.82 -7.41 2.36
C GLY A 14 -4.53 -7.80 3.06
N ALA A 15 -4.61 -8.27 4.31
CA ALA A 15 -3.46 -8.74 5.07
C ALA A 15 -2.82 -10.00 4.44
N ILE A 16 -3.63 -10.97 4.00
CA ILE A 16 -3.15 -12.19 3.33
C ILE A 16 -2.46 -11.84 2.01
N THR A 17 -3.04 -10.95 1.20
CA THR A 17 -2.44 -10.51 -0.07
C THR A 17 -1.09 -9.82 0.18
N ARG A 18 -1.03 -8.90 1.15
CA ARG A 18 0.25 -8.26 1.54
C ARG A 18 1.28 -9.28 2.01
N PHE A 19 0.88 -10.26 2.81
CA PHE A 19 1.74 -11.34 3.30
C PHE A 19 2.29 -12.18 2.13
N ALA A 20 1.42 -12.58 1.20
CA ALA A 20 1.79 -13.39 0.04
C ALA A 20 2.79 -12.65 -0.86
N ILE A 21 2.53 -11.37 -1.19
CA ILE A 21 3.43 -10.54 -2.00
C ILE A 21 4.77 -10.35 -1.28
N SER A 22 4.75 -9.98 0.00
CA SER A 22 5.96 -9.82 0.80
C SER A 22 6.83 -11.08 0.79
N ASN A 23 6.22 -12.26 0.98
CA ASN A 23 6.94 -13.53 0.94
C ASN A 23 7.46 -13.90 -0.45
N TRP A 24 6.71 -13.58 -1.50
CA TRP A 24 7.12 -13.81 -2.88
C TRP A 24 8.39 -13.02 -3.21
N PHE A 25 8.48 -11.77 -2.73
CA PHE A 25 9.67 -10.94 -2.92
C PHE A 25 10.81 -11.27 -1.94
N LYS A 26 10.53 -11.80 -0.74
CA LYS A 26 11.54 -12.09 0.29
C LYS A 26 12.73 -12.92 -0.21
N LYS A 27 12.48 -13.90 -1.09
CA LYS A 27 13.53 -14.76 -1.66
C LYS A 27 14.15 -14.22 -2.96
N ARG A 28 13.50 -13.24 -3.60
CA ARG A 28 13.88 -12.71 -4.92
C ARG A 28 14.58 -11.37 -4.84
N ASN A 29 14.37 -10.62 -3.76
CA ASN A 29 14.95 -9.31 -3.61
C ASN A 29 16.42 -9.42 -3.19
N LYS A 30 17.31 -9.24 -4.17
CA LYS A 30 18.78 -9.18 -3.94
C LYS A 30 19.26 -7.75 -3.67
N THR A 31 18.38 -6.76 -3.79
CA THR A 31 18.70 -5.35 -3.59
C THR A 31 18.39 -4.92 -2.16
N ALA A 32 19.04 -3.86 -1.70
CA ALA A 32 18.69 -3.24 -0.43
C ALA A 32 17.38 -2.41 -0.51
N PHE A 33 16.85 -2.16 -1.71
CA PHE A 33 15.60 -1.43 -1.88
C PHE A 33 14.40 -2.30 -1.46
N PRO A 34 13.50 -1.84 -0.57
CA PRO A 34 12.35 -2.63 -0.12
C PRO A 34 11.21 -2.72 -1.17
N ILE A 35 11.46 -3.47 -2.24
CA ILE A 35 10.59 -3.51 -3.43
C ILE A 35 9.16 -3.98 -3.15
N ALA A 36 8.97 -4.93 -2.23
CA ALA A 36 7.66 -5.46 -1.90
C ALA A 36 6.75 -4.38 -1.30
N THR A 37 7.24 -3.75 -0.22
CA THR A 37 6.53 -2.71 0.52
C THR A 37 6.29 -1.48 -0.37
N PHE A 38 7.27 -1.11 -1.21
CA PHE A 38 7.10 -0.08 -2.23
C PHE A 38 5.92 -0.39 -3.17
N LEU A 39 5.94 -1.55 -3.85
CA LEU A 39 4.88 -1.91 -4.79
C LEU A 39 3.52 -2.02 -4.13
N ILE A 40 3.45 -2.61 -2.95
CA ILE A 40 2.22 -2.71 -2.15
C ILE A 40 1.63 -1.32 -1.89
N ASN A 41 2.44 -0.37 -1.42
CA ASN A 41 1.96 0.98 -1.10
C ASN A 41 1.59 1.79 -2.36
N ILE A 42 2.38 1.71 -3.43
CA ILE A 42 2.10 2.45 -4.68
C ILE A 42 0.83 1.92 -5.37
N THR A 43 0.71 0.59 -5.49
CA THR A 43 -0.49 -0.02 -6.08
C THR A 43 -1.71 0.21 -5.20
N GLY A 44 -1.56 0.14 -3.87
CA GLY A 44 -2.64 0.44 -2.94
C GLY A 44 -3.10 1.90 -3.00
N ALA A 45 -2.18 2.86 -3.13
CA ALA A 45 -2.52 4.27 -3.31
C ALA A 45 -3.34 4.50 -4.59
N PHE A 46 -2.93 3.90 -5.71
CA PHE A 46 -3.70 3.95 -6.96
C PHE A 46 -5.09 3.34 -6.83
N LEU A 47 -5.17 2.10 -6.33
CA LEU A 47 -6.43 1.37 -6.24
C LEU A 47 -7.39 2.04 -5.28
N LEU A 48 -6.91 2.54 -4.13
CA LEU A 48 -7.73 3.32 -3.21
C LEU A 48 -8.22 4.62 -3.87
N GLY A 49 -7.35 5.35 -4.57
CA GLY A 49 -7.73 6.52 -5.34
C GLY A 49 -8.83 6.20 -6.36
N TYR A 50 -8.70 5.10 -7.09
CA TYR A 50 -9.70 4.63 -8.05
C TYR A 50 -11.03 4.26 -7.40
N ILE A 51 -11.01 3.53 -6.28
CA ILE A 51 -12.21 3.15 -5.53
C ILE A 51 -12.98 4.40 -5.08
N ILE A 52 -12.28 5.39 -4.53
CA ILE A 52 -12.88 6.66 -4.10
C ILE A 52 -13.38 7.47 -5.30
N GLY A 53 -12.58 7.53 -6.38
CA GLY A 53 -12.94 8.19 -7.63
C GLY A 53 -14.26 7.69 -8.22
N ASN A 54 -14.46 6.37 -8.24
CA ASN A 54 -15.67 5.73 -8.80
C ASN A 54 -16.95 5.98 -7.99
N GLY A 55 -16.87 6.63 -6.83
CA GLY A 55 -18.06 6.89 -6.01
C GLY A 55 -18.80 5.62 -5.58
N VAL A 56 -18.07 4.53 -5.31
CA VAL A 56 -18.69 3.24 -4.94
C VAL A 56 -19.53 3.39 -3.66
N THR A 57 -20.54 2.52 -3.50
CA THR A 57 -21.44 2.57 -2.34
C THR A 57 -20.68 2.37 -1.02
N THR A 58 -21.24 2.87 0.08
CA THR A 58 -20.63 2.81 1.42
C THR A 58 -20.14 1.41 1.81
N GLY A 59 -20.89 0.35 1.46
CA GLY A 59 -20.50 -1.03 1.73
C GLY A 59 -19.19 -1.43 1.02
N TRP A 60 -19.05 -1.07 -0.26
CA TRP A 60 -17.83 -1.31 -1.01
C TRP A 60 -16.66 -0.45 -0.54
N GLN A 61 -16.91 0.79 -0.10
CA GLN A 61 -15.88 1.63 0.52
C GLN A 61 -15.34 1.02 1.81
N LEU A 62 -16.21 0.46 2.65
CA LEU A 62 -15.80 -0.22 3.89
C LEU A 62 -15.03 -1.51 3.60
N LEU A 63 -15.50 -2.34 2.67
CA LEU A 63 -14.86 -3.62 2.33
C LEU A 63 -13.52 -3.41 1.61
N LEU A 64 -13.50 -2.64 0.52
CA LEU A 64 -12.32 -2.47 -0.34
C LEU A 64 -11.40 -1.35 0.15
N GLY A 65 -11.96 -0.22 0.60
CA GLY A 65 -11.18 0.92 1.07
C GLY A 65 -10.63 0.68 2.48
N THR A 66 -11.50 0.78 3.49
CA THR A 66 -11.08 0.68 4.90
C THR A 66 -10.52 -0.70 5.24
N GLY A 67 -11.22 -1.77 4.84
CA GLY A 67 -10.80 -3.15 5.09
C GLY A 67 -9.58 -3.55 4.27
N PHE A 68 -9.79 -3.80 2.98
CA PHE A 68 -8.75 -4.37 2.13
C PHE A 68 -7.56 -3.43 1.95
N MET A 69 -7.74 -2.21 1.44
CA MET A 69 -6.62 -1.29 1.19
C MET A 69 -5.92 -0.89 2.49
N GLY A 70 -6.67 -0.73 3.59
CA GLY A 70 -6.13 -0.44 4.93
C GLY A 70 -5.20 -1.54 5.46
N ALA A 71 -5.52 -2.82 5.24
CA ALA A 71 -4.68 -3.94 5.67
C ALA A 71 -3.61 -4.35 4.63
N PHE A 72 -3.90 -4.09 3.35
CA PHE A 72 -3.03 -4.36 2.22
C PHE A 72 -1.85 -3.41 2.21
N THR A 73 -2.05 -2.11 2.42
CA THR A 73 -0.96 -1.12 2.52
C THR A 73 -0.35 -1.11 3.91
N THR A 74 0.87 -0.58 4.06
CA THR A 74 1.53 -0.49 5.37
C THR A 74 2.50 0.67 5.49
N PHE A 75 2.15 1.61 6.37
CA PHE A 75 3.04 2.71 6.74
C PHE A 75 4.09 2.29 7.80
N SER A 76 3.70 1.40 8.73
CA SER A 76 4.59 0.94 9.81
C SER A 76 5.78 0.15 9.28
N THR A 77 5.58 -0.78 8.34
CA THR A 77 6.69 -1.52 7.72
C THR A 77 7.61 -0.58 6.92
N PHE A 78 7.05 0.34 6.14
CA PHE A 78 7.80 1.37 5.42
C PHE A 78 8.74 2.18 6.35
N LYS A 79 8.26 2.58 7.54
CA LYS A 79 9.08 3.32 8.51
C LYS A 79 10.19 2.45 9.12
N LEU A 80 9.90 1.21 9.48
CA LEU A 80 10.92 0.29 10.02
C LEU A 80 12.02 0.02 8.99
N GLU A 81 11.65 -0.22 7.73
CA GLU A 81 12.62 -0.41 6.64
C GLU A 81 13.47 0.85 6.40
N SER A 82 12.87 2.04 6.50
CA SER A 82 13.59 3.31 6.40
C SER A 82 14.64 3.45 7.52
N ILE A 83 14.29 3.13 8.77
CA ILE A 83 15.23 3.12 9.89
C ILE A 83 16.33 2.07 9.68
N GLN A 84 15.98 0.89 9.15
CA GLN A 84 16.98 -0.14 8.85
C GLN A 84 17.98 0.32 7.78
N LEU A 85 17.53 1.01 6.73
CA LEU A 85 18.41 1.60 5.72
C LEU A 85 19.31 2.68 6.32
N PHE A 86 18.77 3.53 7.19
CA PHE A 86 19.53 4.53 7.94
C PHE A 86 20.63 3.90 8.79
N ASN A 87 20.29 2.89 9.59
CA ASN A 87 21.23 2.18 10.48
C ASN A 87 22.32 1.45 9.69
N ARG A 88 22.01 0.97 8.48
CA ARG A 88 22.98 0.36 7.55
C ARG A 88 23.79 1.40 6.77
N LYS A 89 23.62 2.69 7.05
CA LYS A 89 24.24 3.84 6.35
C LYS A 89 23.97 3.86 4.85
N ASN A 90 22.89 3.23 4.39
CA ASN A 90 22.51 3.19 2.98
C ASN A 90 21.64 4.39 2.61
N PHE A 91 22.22 5.59 2.73
CA PHE A 91 21.48 6.85 2.61
C PHE A 91 20.91 7.08 1.21
N GLY A 92 21.64 6.69 0.16
CA GLY A 92 21.15 6.83 -1.22
C GLY A 92 19.83 6.07 -1.44
N ILE A 93 19.78 4.80 -1.01
CA ILE A 93 18.56 3.99 -1.12
C ILE A 93 17.47 4.47 -0.16
N LEU A 94 17.83 4.95 1.03
CA LEU A 94 16.88 5.56 1.96
C LEU A 94 16.16 6.76 1.33
N PHE A 95 16.91 7.73 0.79
CA PHE A 95 16.32 8.92 0.18
C PHE A 95 15.50 8.58 -1.06
N LEU A 96 15.99 7.66 -1.90
CA LEU A 96 15.23 7.14 -3.03
C LEU A 96 13.92 6.49 -2.55
N TYR A 97 13.96 5.62 -1.54
CA TYR A 97 12.77 4.90 -1.07
C TYR A 97 11.74 5.84 -0.45
N LEU A 98 12.17 6.81 0.37
CA LEU A 98 11.29 7.82 0.95
C LEU A 98 10.64 8.68 -0.16
N SER A 99 11.47 9.31 -1.00
CA SER A 99 10.98 10.22 -2.05
C SER A 99 10.10 9.51 -3.06
N ALA A 100 10.51 8.33 -3.55
CA ALA A 100 9.73 7.54 -4.49
C ALA A 100 8.37 7.14 -3.90
N THR A 101 8.34 6.64 -2.65
CA THR A 101 7.08 6.21 -2.03
C THR A 101 6.10 7.37 -1.86
N TYR A 102 6.56 8.55 -1.42
CA TYR A 102 5.70 9.72 -1.24
C TYR A 102 5.28 10.35 -2.57
N ILE A 103 6.22 10.60 -3.48
CA ILE A 103 5.94 11.30 -4.75
C ILE A 103 5.10 10.39 -5.65
N ILE A 104 5.56 9.17 -5.91
CA ILE A 104 4.85 8.24 -6.79
C ILE A 104 3.52 7.83 -6.15
N GLY A 105 3.47 7.67 -4.82
CA GLY A 105 2.23 7.33 -4.11
C GLY A 105 1.16 8.40 -4.28
N LEU A 106 1.52 9.68 -4.12
CA LEU A 106 0.60 10.81 -4.35
C LEU A 106 0.16 10.89 -5.81
N LEU A 107 1.10 10.75 -6.76
CA LEU A 107 0.80 10.73 -8.19
C LEU A 107 -0.18 9.60 -8.54
N PHE A 108 0.05 8.40 -8.02
CA PHE A 108 -0.77 7.23 -8.29
C PHE A 108 -2.15 7.33 -7.64
N ALA A 109 -2.25 7.87 -6.43
CA ALA A 109 -3.54 8.17 -5.81
C ALA A 109 -4.35 9.17 -6.66
N PHE A 110 -3.72 10.26 -7.11
CA PHE A 110 -4.36 11.24 -7.98
C PHE A 110 -4.81 10.65 -9.32
N LEU A 111 -3.95 9.86 -9.97
CA LEU A 111 -4.28 9.15 -11.21
C LEU A 111 -5.43 8.17 -11.00
N GLY A 112 -5.45 7.45 -9.88
CA GLY A 112 -6.54 6.58 -9.49
C GLY A 112 -7.86 7.36 -9.41
N MET A 113 -7.88 8.48 -8.69
CA MET A 113 -9.07 9.34 -8.58
C MET A 113 -9.56 9.83 -9.94
N LYS A 114 -8.63 10.31 -10.79
CA LYS A 114 -8.93 10.79 -12.14
C LYS A 114 -9.55 9.71 -13.03
N LEU A 115 -8.96 8.51 -13.02
CA LEU A 115 -9.48 7.37 -13.77
C LEU A 115 -10.79 6.84 -13.18
N GLY A 116 -11.04 7.09 -11.88
CA GLY A 116 -12.32 6.79 -11.26
C GLY A 116 -13.43 7.78 -11.56
N GLY A 117 -13.13 8.93 -12.19
CA GLY A 117 -14.13 9.89 -12.63
C GLY A 117 -14.21 11.20 -11.83
N ILE A 118 -13.25 11.47 -10.93
CA ILE A 118 -13.10 12.75 -10.21
C ILE A 118 -11.95 13.58 -10.80
#